data_AF-A0A645CNE8-F1
#
_entry.id   AF-A0A645CNE8-F1
#
_cell.length_a   1.000
_cell.length_b   1.000
_cell.length_c   1.000
_cell.angle_alpha   90.00
_cell.angle_beta   90.00
_cell.angle_gamma   90.00
#
_symmetry.space_group_name_H-M   'P 1'
#
loop_
_entity.id
_entity.type
_entity.pdbx_description
1 polymer ?
#
loop_
_entity_poly.entity_id
_entity_poly.type
_entity_poly.pdbx_seq_one_letter_code
_entity_poly.pdbx_strand_id
1 'polypeptide(L)'
;MVAILVLILSLVDILLLLPWFAPLAKRKGDTQVLPSLKNPKESGPALAMAVLLVLFSFFTIKPLTSDPMLVGKWFPTTPLFPVASNQGNAIAVWELSMGAFILVLLFVIYLIKLLLNYKDTSKAINPFKYAKFESGSQFFRTLFMAVLIAVLAYLPIWFNYNVFHVDFLISTLGFTAFSILKVPMIMRYILLLVVFFIANAIIAANTKFKELPDWASVLIIMVMNLVGIVSAIAIEYHSLFTTGSLKNVAYASTDTVALLLIVGMIFTPIIYRYTEKKTNNIWLGALFNSIWFTTALVCNTRYIYSMVLVG
;
A
#
# COMPACT_ATOMS: atom_id res chain seq x y z
N MET A 1 13.02 -4.54 11.78
CA MET A 1 11.74 -4.41 11.03
C MET A 1 10.56 -5.10 11.70
N VAL A 2 10.64 -6.37 12.08
CA VAL A 2 9.54 -7.07 12.79
C VAL A 2 9.13 -6.37 14.09
N ALA A 3 10.09 -5.88 14.88
CA ALA A 3 9.81 -5.12 16.11
C ALA A 3 8.98 -3.84 15.85
N ILE A 4 9.23 -3.14 14.74
CA ILE A 4 8.45 -1.96 14.33
C ILE A 4 7.02 -2.37 13.96
N LEU A 5 6.85 -3.48 13.24
CA LEU A 5 5.52 -4.01 12.96
C LEU A 5 4.77 -4.33 14.25
N VAL A 6 5.40 -5.04 15.19
CA VAL A 6 4.78 -5.34 16.50
C VAL A 6 4.42 -4.06 17.27
N LEU A 7 5.28 -3.04 17.25
CA LEU A 7 4.99 -1.74 17.83
C LEU A 7 3.76 -1.09 17.18
N ILE A 8 3.68 -1.05 15.85
CA ILE A 8 2.53 -0.50 15.11
C ILE A 8 1.24 -1.21 15.53
N LEU A 9 1.24 -2.55 15.56
CA LEU A 9 0.06 -3.33 15.94
C LEU A 9 -0.33 -3.08 17.41
N SER A 10 0.66 -2.96 18.31
CA SER A 10 0.44 -2.65 19.73
C SER A 10 -0.13 -1.25 19.94
N LEU A 11 0.35 -0.26 19.18
CA LEU A 11 -0.17 1.11 19.21
C LEU A 11 -1.63 1.17 18.78
N VAL A 12 -2.06 0.36 17.80
CA VAL A 12 -3.48 0.24 17.44
C VAL A 12 -4.31 -0.17 18.66
N ASP A 13 -3.87 -1.20 19.40
CA ASP A 13 -4.60 -1.66 20.59
C ASP A 13 -4.63 -0.61 21.69
N ILE A 14 -3.48 -0.02 22.01
CA ILE A 14 -3.37 0.99 23.08
C ILE A 14 -4.26 2.20 22.76
N LEU A 15 -4.22 2.69 21.53
CA LEU A 15 -5.01 3.86 21.14
C LEU A 15 -6.50 3.56 21.14
N LEU A 16 -6.94 2.35 20.76
CA LEU A 16 -8.36 1.97 20.82
C LEU A 16 -8.91 1.90 22.26
N LEU A 17 -8.05 1.80 23.28
CA LEU A 17 -8.47 1.90 24.68
C LEU A 17 -8.76 3.34 25.12
N LEU A 18 -8.26 4.35 24.40
CA LEU A 18 -8.50 5.74 24.76
C LEU A 18 -9.95 6.14 24.47
N PRO A 19 -10.63 6.90 25.36
CA PRO A 19 -12.05 7.23 25.23
C PRO A 19 -12.43 7.88 23.89
N TRP A 20 -11.52 8.65 23.31
CA TRP A 20 -11.76 9.35 22.05
C TRP A 20 -11.77 8.41 20.83
N PHE A 21 -10.97 7.34 20.85
CA PHE A 21 -10.89 6.34 19.78
C PHE A 21 -11.72 5.09 20.05
N ALA A 22 -12.14 4.83 21.30
CA ALA A 22 -12.97 3.68 21.67
C ALA A 22 -14.19 3.49 20.75
N PRO A 23 -14.87 4.55 20.25
CA PRO A 23 -15.97 4.38 19.30
C PRO A 23 -15.58 3.80 17.94
N LEU A 24 -14.29 3.77 17.59
CA LEU A 24 -13.77 3.11 16.38
C LEU A 24 -13.65 1.59 16.57
N ALA A 25 -13.63 1.10 17.81
CA ALA A 25 -13.47 -0.32 18.06
C ALA A 25 -14.69 -1.12 17.56
N LYS A 26 -14.42 -2.29 16.99
CA LYS A 26 -15.43 -3.19 16.43
C LYS A 26 -16.46 -3.55 17.50
N ARG A 27 -17.72 -3.27 17.23
CA ARG A 27 -18.84 -3.69 18.08
C ARG A 27 -19.14 -5.18 17.86
N LYS A 28 -19.43 -5.93 18.93
CA LYS A 28 -19.85 -7.34 18.85
C LYS A 28 -21.22 -7.40 18.15
N GLY A 29 -21.29 -8.06 16.99
CA GLY A 29 -22.55 -8.28 16.26
C GLY A 29 -22.45 -8.24 14.73
N ASP A 30 -21.39 -7.64 14.16
CA ASP A 30 -21.20 -7.61 12.71
C ASP A 30 -20.70 -8.95 12.15
N THR A 31 -21.64 -9.85 11.85
CA THR A 31 -21.38 -11.03 11.02
C THR A 31 -21.24 -10.61 9.56
N GLN A 32 -20.02 -10.62 9.04
CA GLN A 32 -19.77 -10.43 7.62
C GLN A 32 -20.21 -11.68 6.85
N VAL A 33 -21.04 -11.50 5.83
CA VAL A 33 -21.35 -12.55 4.86
C VAL A 33 -20.14 -12.72 3.94
N LEU A 34 -19.45 -13.85 4.07
CA LEU A 34 -18.27 -14.15 3.27
C LEU A 34 -18.64 -14.95 2.00
N PRO A 35 -18.01 -14.66 0.85
CA PRO A 35 -18.12 -15.51 -0.34
C PRO A 35 -17.52 -16.90 -0.08
N SER A 36 -17.98 -17.89 -0.85
CA SER A 36 -17.48 -19.26 -0.80
C SER A 36 -16.53 -19.50 -1.99
N LEU A 37 -15.34 -20.05 -1.72
CA LEU A 37 -14.39 -20.46 -2.76
C LEU A 37 -14.93 -21.59 -3.63
N LYS A 38 -15.78 -22.45 -3.05
CA LYS A 38 -16.38 -23.59 -3.77
C LYS A 38 -17.38 -23.14 -4.84
N ASN A 39 -17.86 -21.91 -4.77
CA ASN A 39 -18.74 -21.35 -5.79
C ASN A 39 -17.89 -20.73 -6.93
N PRO A 40 -17.89 -21.32 -8.14
CA PRO A 40 -17.09 -20.81 -9.26
C PRO A 40 -17.51 -19.40 -9.71
N LYS A 41 -18.76 -18.99 -9.42
CA LYS A 41 -19.23 -17.63 -9.70
C LYS A 41 -18.60 -16.56 -8.79
N GLU A 42 -18.04 -16.99 -7.65
CA GLU A 42 -17.33 -16.12 -6.72
C GLU A 42 -15.81 -16.26 -6.85
N SER A 43 -15.30 -17.49 -6.92
CA SER A 43 -13.86 -17.77 -6.99
C SER A 43 -13.27 -17.49 -8.37
N GLY A 44 -14.00 -17.74 -9.46
CA GLY A 44 -13.54 -17.47 -10.82
C GLY A 44 -13.20 -15.99 -11.05
N PRO A 45 -14.12 -15.05 -10.78
CA PRO A 45 -13.82 -13.63 -10.89
C PRO A 45 -12.71 -13.16 -9.95
N ALA A 46 -12.63 -13.70 -8.72
CA ALA A 46 -11.55 -13.36 -7.78
C ALA A 46 -10.17 -13.83 -8.27
N LEU A 47 -10.08 -15.03 -8.85
CA LEU A 47 -8.85 -15.53 -9.44
C LEU A 47 -8.45 -14.75 -10.69
N ALA A 48 -9.40 -14.47 -11.59
CA ALA A 48 -9.17 -13.64 -12.76
C ALA A 48 -8.64 -12.25 -12.36
N MET A 49 -9.24 -11.65 -11.34
CA MET A 49 -8.78 -10.40 -10.77
C MET A 49 -7.34 -10.50 -10.25
N ALA A 50 -7.01 -11.54 -9.48
CA ALA A 50 -5.67 -11.72 -8.95
C ALA A 50 -4.62 -11.85 -10.06
N VAL A 51 -4.90 -12.64 -11.10
CA VAL A 51 -4.01 -12.80 -12.26
C VAL A 51 -3.84 -11.48 -13.00
N LEU A 52 -4.92 -10.77 -13.28
CA LEU A 52 -4.87 -9.49 -14.00
C LEU A 52 -4.08 -8.42 -13.22
N LEU A 53 -4.21 -8.36 -11.90
CA LEU A 53 -3.43 -7.44 -11.06
C LEU A 53 -1.93 -7.76 -11.11
N VAL A 54 -1.56 -9.04 -11.02
CA VAL A 54 -0.16 -9.48 -11.11
C VAL A 54 0.43 -9.18 -12.48
N LEU A 55 -0.30 -9.51 -13.56
CA LEU A 55 0.14 -9.23 -14.92
C LEU A 55 0.28 -7.72 -15.16
N PHE A 56 -0.70 -6.93 -14.74
CA PHE A 56 -0.64 -5.48 -14.88
C PHE A 56 0.55 -4.91 -14.11
N SER A 57 0.76 -5.32 -12.85
CA SER A 57 1.94 -4.92 -12.05
C SER A 57 3.25 -5.24 -12.79
N PHE A 58 3.43 -6.49 -13.24
CA PHE A 58 4.63 -6.95 -13.95
C PHE A 58 4.89 -6.20 -15.26
N PHE A 59 3.87 -6.02 -16.10
CA PHE A 59 4.03 -5.40 -17.41
C PHE A 59 4.11 -3.87 -17.35
N THR A 60 3.58 -3.24 -16.30
CA THR A 60 3.53 -1.77 -16.21
C THR A 60 4.64 -1.16 -15.37
N ILE A 61 5.22 -1.90 -14.41
CA ILE A 61 6.29 -1.35 -13.56
C ILE A 61 7.43 -0.83 -14.43
N LYS A 62 7.82 -1.58 -15.45
CA LYS A 62 8.89 -1.20 -16.35
C LYS A 62 8.55 0.09 -17.13
N PRO A 63 7.56 0.11 -18.05
CA PRO A 63 7.28 1.30 -18.86
C PRO A 63 6.88 2.54 -18.04
N LEU A 64 6.18 2.37 -16.91
CA LEU A 64 5.70 3.49 -16.11
C LEU A 64 6.76 4.10 -15.17
N THR A 65 7.93 3.49 -15.01
CA THR A 65 8.95 3.98 -14.06
C THR A 65 10.24 4.47 -14.70
N SER A 66 10.38 4.35 -16.01
CA SER A 66 11.71 4.38 -16.65
C SER A 66 11.71 4.92 -18.06
N ASP A 67 10.55 4.92 -18.74
CA ASP A 67 10.43 5.54 -20.03
C ASP A 67 10.58 7.05 -19.80
N PRO A 68 11.67 7.67 -20.31
CA PRO A 68 11.88 9.10 -20.14
C PRO A 68 10.71 9.92 -20.71
N MET A 69 10.00 9.38 -21.71
CA MET A 69 8.79 10.01 -22.27
C MET A 69 7.57 9.87 -21.38
N LEU A 70 7.45 8.86 -20.52
CA LEU A 70 6.30 8.74 -19.62
C LEU A 70 6.57 9.46 -18.30
N VAL A 71 7.65 9.15 -17.59
CA VAL A 71 7.89 9.77 -16.28
C VAL A 71 8.42 11.20 -16.42
N GLY A 72 9.38 11.42 -17.32
CA GLY A 72 9.97 12.75 -17.53
C GLY A 72 9.01 13.76 -18.14
N LYS A 73 8.01 13.33 -18.91
CA LYS A 73 7.03 14.22 -19.55
C LYS A 73 5.74 14.36 -18.75
N TRP A 74 5.20 13.28 -18.17
CA TRP A 74 3.91 13.31 -17.48
C TRP A 74 4.04 13.63 -15.99
N PHE A 75 5.18 13.31 -15.38
CA PHE A 75 5.45 13.59 -13.97
C PHE A 75 6.91 14.03 -13.72
N PRO A 76 7.34 15.14 -14.36
CA PRO A 76 8.69 15.66 -14.19
C PRO A 76 8.97 15.99 -12.73
N THR A 77 10.25 16.00 -12.36
CA THR A 77 10.66 16.56 -11.09
C THR A 77 10.38 18.07 -11.10
N THR A 78 9.59 18.53 -10.13
CA THR A 78 9.16 19.93 -9.99
C THR A 78 9.34 20.38 -8.54
N PRO A 79 9.26 21.68 -8.22
CA PRO A 79 9.22 22.13 -6.83
C PRO A 79 8.05 21.52 -6.03
N LEU A 80 6.94 21.18 -6.72
CA LEU A 80 5.80 20.51 -6.10
C LEU A 80 6.11 19.04 -5.80
N PHE A 81 6.75 18.33 -6.75
CA PHE A 81 7.18 16.92 -6.65
C PHE A 81 8.70 16.80 -6.85
N PRO A 82 9.48 17.09 -5.79
CA PRO A 82 10.92 17.31 -5.89
C PRO A 82 11.77 16.02 -5.85
N VAL A 83 11.15 14.86 -5.65
CA VAL A 83 11.85 13.58 -5.72
C VAL A 83 12.27 13.29 -7.16
N ALA A 84 13.42 12.63 -7.34
CA ALA A 84 13.95 12.30 -8.65
C ALA A 84 12.94 11.50 -9.49
N SER A 85 12.82 11.88 -10.77
CA SER A 85 11.89 11.29 -11.74
C SER A 85 12.08 9.77 -11.85
N ASN A 86 13.32 9.29 -11.92
CA ASN A 86 13.68 7.87 -11.98
C ASN A 86 13.73 7.15 -10.61
N GLN A 87 13.09 7.70 -9.59
CA GLN A 87 13.01 7.13 -8.24
C GLN A 87 11.58 7.25 -7.68
N GLY A 88 11.36 8.09 -6.68
CA GLY A 88 10.06 8.16 -6.01
C GLY A 88 8.92 8.73 -6.86
N ASN A 89 9.21 9.57 -7.85
CA ASN A 89 8.19 10.06 -8.80
C ASN A 89 7.69 8.93 -9.70
N ALA A 90 8.61 8.17 -10.29
CA ALA A 90 8.31 6.96 -11.08
C ALA A 90 7.43 5.98 -10.28
N ILE A 91 7.82 5.68 -9.04
CA ILE A 91 7.03 4.79 -8.17
C ILE A 91 5.67 5.40 -7.84
N ALA A 92 5.57 6.69 -7.55
CA ALA A 92 4.29 7.33 -7.25
C ALA A 92 3.31 7.27 -8.43
N VAL A 93 3.79 7.47 -9.66
CA VAL A 93 2.99 7.34 -10.88
C VAL A 93 2.54 5.89 -11.09
N TRP A 94 3.46 4.95 -10.92
CA TRP A 94 3.16 3.52 -11.05
C TRP A 94 2.12 3.06 -10.02
N GLU A 95 2.29 3.42 -8.75
CA GLU A 95 1.35 3.11 -7.67
C GLU A 95 -0.01 3.78 -7.89
N LEU A 96 -0.06 5.04 -8.34
CA LEU A 96 -1.32 5.70 -8.70
C LEU A 96 -2.04 4.95 -9.83
N SER A 97 -1.28 4.49 -10.84
CA SER A 97 -1.81 3.69 -11.95
C SER A 97 -2.33 2.33 -11.46
N MET A 98 -1.61 1.67 -10.55
CA MET A 98 -2.06 0.45 -9.88
C MET A 98 -3.36 0.68 -9.11
N GLY A 99 -3.44 1.76 -8.32
CA GLY A 99 -4.64 2.12 -7.56
C GLY A 99 -5.85 2.35 -8.46
N ALA A 100 -5.68 3.12 -9.54
CA ALA A 100 -6.72 3.34 -10.54
C ALA A 100 -7.16 2.04 -11.22
N PHE A 101 -6.20 1.19 -11.62
CA PHE A 101 -6.49 -0.10 -12.23
C PHE A 101 -7.24 -1.04 -11.30
N ILE A 102 -6.87 -1.08 -10.00
CA ILE A 102 -7.58 -1.86 -8.98
C ILE A 102 -9.05 -1.40 -8.87
N LEU A 103 -9.31 -0.09 -8.85
CA LEU A 103 -10.68 0.44 -8.75
C LEU A 103 -11.52 0.10 -9.99
N VAL A 104 -10.95 0.22 -11.19
CA VAL A 104 -11.62 -0.18 -12.44
C VAL A 104 -11.91 -1.68 -12.41
N LEU A 105 -10.94 -2.50 -12.03
CA LEU A 105 -11.09 -3.95 -12.01
C LEU A 105 -12.10 -4.41 -10.95
N LEU A 106 -12.13 -3.78 -9.79
CA LEU A 106 -13.18 -3.98 -8.77
C LEU A 106 -14.58 -3.74 -9.34
N PHE A 107 -14.74 -2.64 -10.08
CA PHE A 107 -16.01 -2.31 -10.70
C PHE A 107 -16.40 -3.31 -11.79
N VAL A 108 -15.48 -3.65 -12.69
CA VAL A 108 -15.70 -4.65 -13.76
C VAL A 108 -16.06 -6.02 -13.18
N ILE A 109 -15.32 -6.49 -12.18
CA ILE A 109 -15.58 -7.78 -11.52
C ILE A 109 -16.93 -7.76 -10.80
N TYR A 110 -17.31 -6.65 -10.19
CA TYR A 110 -18.65 -6.50 -9.60
C TYR A 110 -19.75 -6.60 -10.66
N LEU A 111 -19.59 -5.97 -11.83
CA LEU A 111 -20.53 -6.12 -12.94
C LEU A 111 -20.62 -7.58 -13.43
N ILE A 112 -19.49 -8.26 -13.56
CA ILE A 112 -19.46 -9.69 -13.92
C ILE A 112 -20.21 -10.52 -12.87
N LYS A 113 -20.01 -10.26 -11.57
CA LYS A 113 -20.74 -10.97 -10.50
C LYS A 113 -22.24 -10.70 -10.53
N LEU A 114 -22.67 -9.49 -10.87
CA LEU A 114 -24.09 -9.16 -11.07
C LEU A 114 -24.67 -9.97 -12.24
N LEU A 115 -23.96 -10.05 -13.37
CA LEU A 115 -24.38 -10.83 -14.53
C LEU A 115 -24.43 -12.33 -14.24
N LEU A 116 -23.40 -12.88 -13.57
CA LEU A 116 -23.36 -14.31 -13.20
C LEU A 116 -24.45 -14.70 -12.20
N ASN A 117 -24.89 -13.74 -11.37
CA ASN A 117 -25.96 -13.91 -10.38
C ASN A 117 -27.24 -13.17 -10.77
N TYR A 118 -27.54 -12.99 -12.07
CA TYR A 118 -28.69 -12.20 -12.54
C TYR A 118 -30.05 -12.65 -11.97
N LYS A 119 -30.21 -13.94 -11.65
CA LYS A 119 -31.44 -14.49 -11.04
C LYS A 119 -31.62 -14.10 -9.56
N ASP A 120 -30.52 -13.73 -8.89
CA ASP A 120 -30.48 -13.40 -7.47
C ASP A 120 -29.27 -12.50 -7.20
N THR A 121 -29.44 -11.21 -7.51
CA THR A 121 -28.37 -10.20 -7.43
C THR A 121 -27.93 -9.94 -5.99
N SER A 122 -28.69 -10.38 -4.98
CA SER A 122 -28.31 -10.28 -3.57
C SER A 122 -27.02 -11.03 -3.23
N LYS A 123 -26.66 -12.02 -4.06
CA LYS A 123 -25.40 -12.78 -3.95
C LYS A 123 -24.18 -12.00 -4.43
N ALA A 124 -24.36 -11.01 -5.30
CA ALA A 124 -23.29 -10.14 -5.76
C ALA A 124 -23.03 -9.03 -4.73
N ILE A 125 -22.14 -9.28 -3.78
CA ILE A 125 -21.78 -8.30 -2.75
C ILE A 125 -21.02 -7.14 -3.39
N ASN A 126 -21.48 -5.90 -3.15
CA ASN A 126 -20.77 -4.71 -3.58
C ASN A 126 -19.38 -4.64 -2.90
N PRO A 127 -18.27 -4.61 -3.67
CA PRO A 127 -16.93 -4.64 -3.10
C PRO A 127 -16.59 -3.40 -2.26
N PHE A 128 -17.25 -2.28 -2.50
CA PHE A 128 -17.08 -1.02 -1.77
C PHE A 128 -17.87 -0.99 -0.45
N LYS A 129 -18.61 -2.05 -0.10
CA LYS A 129 -19.36 -2.11 1.17
C LYS A 129 -18.43 -1.89 2.38
N TYR A 130 -17.22 -2.42 2.34
CA TYR A 130 -16.22 -2.31 3.41
C TYR A 130 -15.57 -0.91 3.51
N ALA A 131 -15.75 -0.07 2.49
CA ALA A 131 -15.25 1.30 2.44
C ALA A 131 -16.27 2.33 2.96
N LYS A 132 -17.48 1.92 3.37
CA LYS A 132 -18.49 2.84 3.89
C LYS A 132 -18.11 3.35 5.29
N PHE A 133 -18.31 4.64 5.52
CA PHE A 133 -18.26 5.23 6.85
C PHE A 133 -19.66 5.30 7.46
N GLU A 134 -19.74 5.20 8.79
CA GLU A 134 -20.99 5.48 9.51
C GLU A 134 -21.19 6.99 9.70
N SER A 135 -20.09 7.76 9.84
CA SER A 135 -20.15 9.22 9.96
C SER A 135 -18.81 9.90 9.60
N GLY A 136 -18.86 11.20 9.26
CA GLY A 136 -17.66 12.01 9.05
C GLY A 136 -16.78 12.12 10.31
N SER A 137 -17.38 12.16 11.50
CA SER A 137 -16.64 12.15 12.78
C SER A 137 -15.78 10.89 12.94
N GLN A 138 -16.31 9.73 12.52
CA GLN A 138 -15.56 8.46 12.53
C GLN A 138 -14.37 8.50 11.56
N PHE A 139 -14.53 9.12 10.38
CA PHE A 139 -13.44 9.32 9.44
C PHE A 139 -12.32 10.16 10.04
N PHE A 140 -12.62 11.32 10.63
CA PHE A 140 -11.60 12.18 11.22
C PHE A 140 -10.87 11.53 12.39
N ARG A 141 -11.58 10.78 13.25
CA ARG A 141 -10.95 9.99 14.32
C ARG A 141 -10.02 8.92 13.74
N THR A 142 -10.43 8.25 12.67
CA THR A 142 -9.62 7.23 12.00
C THR A 142 -8.36 7.84 11.37
N LEU A 143 -8.51 8.98 10.69
CA LEU A 143 -7.40 9.72 10.10
C LEU A 143 -6.40 10.18 11.18
N PHE A 144 -6.88 10.79 12.25
CA PHE A 144 -6.01 11.24 13.33
C PHE A 144 -5.33 10.06 14.04
N MET A 145 -6.05 8.95 14.25
CA MET A 145 -5.44 7.73 14.80
C MET A 145 -4.31 7.22 13.89
N ALA A 146 -4.51 7.17 12.58
CA ALA A 146 -3.49 6.75 11.62
C ALA A 146 -2.24 7.63 11.69
N VAL A 147 -2.43 8.96 11.76
CA VAL A 147 -1.33 9.93 11.93
C VAL A 147 -0.61 9.69 13.25
N LEU A 148 -1.35 9.53 14.35
CA LEU A 148 -0.77 9.33 15.67
C LEU A 148 0.04 8.02 15.76
N ILE A 149 -0.46 6.92 15.19
CA ILE A 149 0.30 5.66 15.11
C ILE A 149 1.59 5.88 14.32
N ALA A 150 1.52 6.55 13.16
CA ALA A 150 2.70 6.80 12.34
C ALA A 150 3.75 7.65 13.08
N VAL A 151 3.33 8.72 13.77
CA VAL A 151 4.23 9.56 14.57
C VAL A 151 4.85 8.76 15.72
N LEU A 152 4.04 8.06 16.51
CA LEU A 152 4.53 7.27 17.65
C LEU A 152 5.45 6.13 17.22
N ALA A 153 5.16 5.47 16.09
CA ALA A 153 6.03 4.43 15.52
C ALA A 153 7.35 5.00 14.97
N TYR A 154 7.40 6.28 14.61
CA TYR A 154 8.62 6.96 14.17
C TYR A 154 9.52 7.41 15.32
N LEU A 155 8.97 7.65 16.52
CA LEU A 155 9.75 8.15 17.66
C LEU A 155 10.96 7.27 17.99
N PRO A 156 10.87 5.92 18.04
CA PRO A 156 12.04 5.09 18.28
C PRO A 156 13.09 5.20 17.16
N ILE A 157 12.69 5.33 15.90
CA ILE A 157 13.62 5.49 14.77
C ILE A 157 14.38 6.82 14.91
N TRP A 158 13.63 7.90 15.16
CA TRP A 158 14.21 9.22 15.37
C TRP A 158 15.15 9.25 16.59
N PHE A 159 14.73 8.65 17.71
CA PHE A 159 15.54 8.58 18.93
C PHE A 159 16.85 7.82 18.70
N ASN A 160 16.78 6.64 18.07
CA ASN A 160 17.99 5.84 17.80
C ASN A 160 19.00 6.59 16.92
N TYR A 161 18.51 7.31 15.89
CA TYR A 161 19.37 8.09 15.03
C TYR A 161 20.04 9.27 15.75
N ASN A 162 19.27 10.01 16.58
CA ASN A 162 19.80 11.21 17.24
C ASN A 162 20.66 10.91 18.48
N VAL A 163 20.39 9.80 19.19
CA VAL A 163 21.10 9.45 20.43
C VAL A 163 22.24 8.45 20.19
N PHE A 164 22.01 7.44 19.36
CA PHE A 164 22.99 6.37 19.12
C PHE A 164 23.70 6.49 17.77
N HIS A 165 23.27 7.41 16.89
CA HIS A 165 23.78 7.54 15.53
C HIS A 165 23.67 6.23 14.71
N VAL A 166 22.63 5.44 14.98
CA VAL A 166 22.35 4.18 14.30
C VAL A 166 21.19 4.35 13.32
N ASP A 167 21.44 4.02 12.06
CA ASP A 167 20.41 3.91 11.02
C ASP A 167 19.87 2.49 10.92
N PHE A 168 18.54 2.35 10.77
CA PHE A 168 17.85 1.05 10.62
C PHE A 168 17.78 0.57 9.15
N LEU A 169 18.79 0.92 8.35
CA LEU A 169 18.92 0.51 6.96
C LEU A 169 19.58 -0.88 6.90
N ILE A 170 18.81 -1.90 6.53
CA ILE A 170 19.39 -3.19 6.10
C ILE A 170 19.53 -3.06 4.57
N SER A 171 20.54 -2.33 4.11
CA SER A 171 20.63 -1.82 2.72
C SER A 171 19.54 -0.77 2.42
N THR A 172 19.05 -0.66 1.18
CA THR A 172 17.94 0.26 0.79
C THR A 172 16.58 -0.10 1.40
N LEU A 173 16.53 -1.16 2.23
CA LEU A 173 15.37 -1.61 2.98
C LEU A 173 15.39 -0.97 4.37
N GLY A 174 14.71 0.17 4.56
CA GLY A 174 14.72 0.84 5.86
C GLY A 174 13.75 1.99 6.01
N PHE A 175 13.48 2.34 7.26
CA PHE A 175 12.89 3.60 7.66
C PHE A 175 14.01 4.43 8.29
N THR A 176 14.37 5.55 7.67
CA THR A 176 15.49 6.40 8.11
C THR A 176 14.96 7.64 8.84
N ALA A 177 15.68 8.15 9.82
CA ALA A 177 15.31 9.43 10.42
C ALA A 177 15.30 10.54 9.34
N PHE A 178 14.32 11.43 9.41
CA PHE A 178 14.21 12.52 8.43
C PHE A 178 14.06 13.88 9.09
N SER A 179 14.54 14.90 8.40
CA SER A 179 14.33 16.29 8.79
C SER A 179 12.86 16.67 8.66
N ILE A 180 12.32 17.39 9.64
CA ILE A 180 10.95 17.91 9.64
C ILE A 180 10.61 18.70 8.35
N LEU A 181 11.62 19.26 7.68
CA LEU A 181 11.50 19.94 6.39
C LEU A 181 10.95 19.03 5.27
N LYS A 182 11.03 17.70 5.41
CA LYS A 182 10.43 16.75 4.46
C LYS A 182 8.92 16.55 4.65
N VAL A 183 8.31 16.99 5.77
CA VAL A 183 6.88 16.76 6.04
C VAL A 183 5.97 17.33 4.94
N PRO A 184 6.13 18.59 4.47
CA PRO A 184 5.30 19.12 3.38
C PRO A 184 5.43 18.31 2.09
N MET A 185 6.62 17.78 1.81
CA MET A 185 6.86 16.91 0.66
C MET A 185 6.12 15.59 0.84
N ILE A 186 6.28 14.90 1.97
CA ILE A 186 5.60 13.64 2.30
C ILE A 186 4.09 13.78 2.11
N MET A 187 3.49 14.86 2.61
CA MET A 187 2.05 15.11 2.47
C MET A 187 1.57 15.13 1.01
N ARG A 188 2.36 15.69 0.07
CA ARG A 188 2.01 15.72 -1.35
C ARG A 188 2.02 14.33 -1.98
N TYR A 189 3.00 13.49 -1.63
CA TYR A 189 3.06 12.11 -2.12
C TYR A 189 1.99 11.24 -1.48
N ILE A 190 1.58 11.52 -0.22
CA ILE A 190 0.49 10.78 0.43
C ILE A 190 -0.78 10.94 -0.39
N LEU A 191 -1.08 12.15 -0.88
CA LEU A 191 -2.27 12.40 -1.71
C LEU A 191 -2.30 11.56 -2.99
N LEU A 192 -1.14 11.19 -3.54
CA LEU A 192 -1.05 10.32 -4.72
C LEU A 192 -1.18 8.84 -4.32
N LEU A 193 -0.40 8.43 -3.32
CA LEU A 193 -0.26 7.02 -2.94
C LEU A 193 -1.46 6.50 -2.14
N VAL A 194 -2.23 7.37 -1.48
CA VAL A 194 -3.42 6.97 -0.72
C VAL A 194 -4.46 6.27 -1.61
N VAL A 195 -4.53 6.62 -2.90
CA VAL A 195 -5.44 5.98 -3.86
C VAL A 195 -5.13 4.49 -3.97
N PHE A 196 -3.85 4.14 -4.12
CA PHE A 196 -3.41 2.75 -4.13
C PHE A 196 -3.73 2.05 -2.81
N PHE A 197 -3.35 2.63 -1.67
CA PHE A 197 -3.53 1.97 -0.38
C PHE A 197 -5.02 1.80 0.00
N ILE A 198 -5.90 2.70 -0.42
CA ILE A 198 -7.35 2.52 -0.27
C ILE A 198 -7.83 1.38 -1.17
N ALA A 199 -7.49 1.41 -2.46
CA ALA A 199 -7.90 0.40 -3.41
C ALA A 199 -7.42 -1.01 -2.99
N ASN A 200 -6.17 -1.13 -2.56
CA ASN A 200 -5.57 -2.36 -2.07
C ASN A 200 -6.24 -2.84 -0.76
N ALA A 201 -6.59 -1.93 0.16
CA ALA A 201 -7.35 -2.30 1.36
C ALA A 201 -8.75 -2.84 1.02
N ILE A 202 -9.40 -2.32 -0.03
CA ILE A 202 -10.67 -2.87 -0.54
C ILE A 202 -10.46 -4.30 -1.06
N ILE A 203 -9.39 -4.57 -1.82
CA ILE A 203 -9.06 -5.95 -2.23
C ILE A 203 -8.86 -6.84 -1.01
N ALA A 204 -8.08 -6.39 -0.03
CA ALA A 204 -7.81 -7.16 1.16
C ALA A 204 -9.08 -7.54 1.95
N ALA A 205 -10.08 -6.65 1.95
CA ALA A 205 -11.39 -6.92 2.53
C ALA A 205 -12.24 -7.87 1.67
N ASN A 206 -12.08 -7.86 0.35
CA ASN A 206 -12.83 -8.73 -0.57
C ASN A 206 -12.20 -10.13 -0.75
N THR A 207 -10.94 -10.34 -0.37
CA THR A 207 -10.23 -11.65 -0.45
C THR A 207 -10.46 -12.53 0.79
N LYS A 208 -11.56 -12.33 1.52
CA LYS A 208 -11.99 -13.23 2.61
C LYS A 208 -12.96 -14.26 2.07
N PHE A 209 -12.73 -15.53 2.39
CA PHE A 209 -13.59 -16.63 1.97
C PHE A 209 -13.93 -17.52 3.16
N LYS A 210 -15.13 -18.13 3.14
CA LYS A 210 -15.60 -19.00 4.23
C LYS A 210 -14.66 -20.16 4.53
N GLU A 211 -14.02 -20.69 3.49
CA GLU A 211 -13.20 -21.89 3.56
C GLU A 211 -11.71 -21.61 3.85
N LEU A 212 -11.29 -20.33 3.83
CA LEU A 212 -9.90 -19.97 4.09
C LEU A 212 -9.73 -19.49 5.53
N PRO A 213 -8.68 -19.97 6.24
CA PRO A 213 -8.28 -19.34 7.48
C PRO A 213 -7.75 -17.93 7.18
N ASP A 214 -7.94 -17.01 8.13
CA ASP A 214 -7.59 -15.60 7.95
C ASP A 214 -6.15 -15.39 7.49
N TRP A 215 -5.19 -16.16 8.03
CA TRP A 215 -3.77 -16.05 7.68
C TRP A 215 -3.52 -16.39 6.21
N ALA A 216 -4.25 -17.36 5.63
CA ALA A 216 -4.11 -17.74 4.23
C ALA A 216 -4.63 -16.63 3.31
N SER A 217 -5.74 -15.98 3.65
CA SER A 217 -6.21 -14.80 2.92
C SER A 217 -5.19 -13.66 2.95
N VAL A 218 -4.51 -13.43 4.08
CA VAL A 218 -3.44 -12.43 4.16
C VAL A 218 -2.26 -12.83 3.26
N LEU A 219 -1.82 -14.09 3.29
CA LEU A 219 -0.73 -14.56 2.42
C LEU A 219 -1.06 -14.44 0.94
N ILE A 220 -2.29 -14.72 0.51
CA ILE A 220 -2.71 -14.55 -0.89
C ILE A 220 -2.50 -13.09 -1.33
N ILE A 221 -2.90 -12.12 -0.51
CA ILE A 221 -2.73 -10.69 -0.82
C ILE A 221 -1.24 -10.32 -0.82
N MET A 222 -0.43 -10.86 0.12
CA MET A 222 1.02 -10.64 0.10
C MET A 222 1.64 -11.14 -1.21
N VAL A 223 1.30 -12.36 -1.63
CA VAL A 223 1.78 -12.95 -2.89
C VAL A 223 1.34 -12.08 -4.07
N MET A 224 0.06 -11.68 -4.13
CA MET A 224 -0.46 -10.81 -5.18
C MET A 224 0.29 -9.46 -5.26
N ASN A 225 0.60 -8.85 -4.11
CA ASN A 225 1.36 -7.60 -4.08
C ASN A 225 2.82 -7.77 -4.49
N LEU A 226 3.40 -8.97 -4.29
CA LEU A 226 4.83 -9.21 -4.50
C LEU A 226 5.18 -9.74 -5.88
N VAL A 227 4.38 -10.66 -6.45
CA VAL A 227 4.78 -11.44 -7.63
C VAL A 227 5.19 -10.55 -8.79
N GLY A 228 4.45 -9.46 -9.06
CA GLY A 228 4.77 -8.54 -10.15
C GLY A 228 6.13 -7.85 -9.97
N ILE A 229 6.34 -7.24 -8.79
CA ILE A 229 7.58 -6.52 -8.45
C ILE A 229 8.78 -7.47 -8.39
N VAL A 230 8.64 -8.59 -7.66
CA VAL A 230 9.72 -9.56 -7.47
C VAL A 230 10.14 -10.18 -8.80
N SER A 231 9.19 -10.48 -9.69
CA SER A 231 9.50 -11.01 -11.02
C SER A 231 10.27 -10.00 -11.89
N ALA A 232 9.90 -8.72 -11.83
CA ALA A 232 10.61 -7.67 -12.55
C ALA A 232 12.06 -7.52 -12.05
N ILE A 233 12.26 -7.45 -10.73
CA ILE A 233 13.58 -7.35 -10.11
C ILE A 233 14.42 -8.61 -10.41
N ALA A 234 13.82 -9.79 -10.35
CA ALA A 234 14.52 -11.05 -10.62
C ALA A 234 15.10 -11.08 -12.05
N ILE A 235 14.38 -10.54 -13.04
CA ILE A 235 14.86 -10.46 -14.43
C ILE A 235 16.07 -9.53 -14.54
N GLU A 236 16.03 -8.35 -13.90
CA GLU A 236 17.12 -7.37 -13.94
C GLU A 236 18.38 -7.91 -13.26
N TYR A 237 18.24 -8.51 -12.07
CA TYR A 237 19.36 -9.10 -11.35
C TYR A 237 19.88 -10.38 -12.01
N HIS A 238 19.02 -11.19 -12.62
CA HIS A 238 19.47 -12.34 -13.41
C HIS A 238 20.36 -11.90 -14.58
N SER A 239 20.01 -10.81 -15.27
CA SER A 239 20.87 -10.22 -16.30
C SER A 239 22.20 -9.77 -15.70
N LEU A 240 22.18 -9.10 -14.54
CA LEU A 240 23.40 -8.64 -13.89
C LEU A 240 24.38 -9.79 -13.61
N PHE A 241 23.90 -10.92 -13.11
CA PHE A 241 24.73 -12.09 -12.83
C PHE A 241 25.22 -12.82 -14.09
N THR A 242 24.51 -12.72 -15.22
CA THR A 242 24.84 -13.45 -16.45
C THR A 242 25.65 -12.62 -17.45
N THR A 243 25.38 -11.32 -17.57
CA THR A 243 26.00 -10.41 -18.55
C THR A 243 26.92 -9.37 -17.92
N GLY A 244 26.97 -9.27 -16.60
CA GLY A 244 27.74 -8.24 -15.88
C GLY A 244 27.08 -6.86 -15.87
N SER A 245 25.84 -6.74 -16.34
CA SER A 245 25.07 -5.50 -16.37
C SER A 245 23.57 -5.76 -16.20
N LEU A 246 22.85 -4.80 -15.61
CA LEU A 246 21.39 -4.86 -15.56
C LEU A 246 20.85 -4.88 -17.00
N LYS A 247 19.75 -5.62 -17.20
CA LYS A 247 19.11 -5.74 -18.51
C LYS A 247 18.74 -4.36 -19.05
N ASN A 248 18.37 -3.44 -18.16
CA ASN A 248 18.14 -2.06 -18.50
C ASN A 248 18.81 -1.12 -17.50
N VAL A 249 19.97 -0.57 -17.87
CA VAL A 249 20.78 0.30 -17.00
C VAL A 249 20.01 1.55 -16.53
N ALA A 250 19.04 2.05 -17.32
CA ALA A 250 18.17 3.17 -16.95
C ALA A 250 17.28 2.89 -15.72
N TYR A 251 17.13 1.63 -15.30
CA TYR A 251 16.21 1.16 -14.27
C TYR A 251 16.91 0.93 -12.93
N ALA A 252 18.23 1.00 -12.89
CA ALA A 252 19.02 0.69 -11.69
C ALA A 252 18.53 1.46 -10.44
N SER A 253 18.17 2.74 -10.63
CA SER A 253 17.62 3.58 -9.55
C SER A 253 16.23 3.14 -9.12
N THR A 254 15.34 2.83 -10.06
CA THR A 254 13.98 2.34 -9.77
C THR A 254 14.03 0.97 -9.10
N ASP A 255 14.85 0.04 -9.58
CA ASP A 255 14.95 -1.32 -9.01
C ASP A 255 15.41 -1.28 -7.55
N THR A 256 16.33 -0.36 -7.24
CA THR A 256 16.81 -0.14 -5.87
C THR A 256 15.69 0.38 -4.95
N VAL A 257 14.81 1.24 -5.46
CA VAL A 257 13.63 1.73 -4.73
C VAL A 257 12.52 0.68 -4.67
N ALA A 258 12.36 -0.14 -5.71
CA ALA A 258 11.39 -1.23 -5.73
C ALA A 258 11.70 -2.31 -4.68
N LEU A 259 12.98 -2.53 -4.36
CA LEU A 259 13.38 -3.36 -3.22
C LEU A 259 12.77 -2.86 -1.91
N LEU A 260 12.78 -1.54 -1.64
CA LEU A 260 12.17 -0.95 -0.44
C LEU A 260 10.67 -1.28 -0.35
N LEU A 261 9.97 -1.33 -1.49
CA LEU A 261 8.55 -1.63 -1.53
C LEU A 261 8.24 -3.07 -1.12
N ILE A 262 9.15 -4.03 -1.32
CA ILE A 262 8.92 -5.46 -0.99
C ILE A 262 8.52 -5.61 0.49
N VAL A 263 9.26 -4.98 1.40
CA VAL A 263 8.94 -5.03 2.85
C VAL A 263 7.56 -4.43 3.10
N GLY A 264 7.25 -3.32 2.44
CA GLY A 264 5.96 -2.68 2.59
C GLY A 264 4.81 -3.51 2.05
N MET A 265 5.01 -4.20 0.93
CA MET A 265 4.01 -5.09 0.34
C MET A 265 3.74 -6.35 1.17
N ILE A 266 4.71 -6.78 1.99
CA ILE A 266 4.53 -7.85 2.99
C ILE A 266 3.73 -7.35 4.20
N PHE A 267 4.08 -6.17 4.72
CA PHE A 267 3.46 -5.65 5.95
C PHE A 267 2.05 -5.11 5.72
N THR A 268 1.80 -4.55 4.54
CA THR A 268 0.54 -3.89 4.19
C THR A 268 -0.69 -4.79 4.44
N PRO A 269 -0.75 -6.04 3.92
CA PRO A 269 -1.88 -6.95 4.17
C PRO A 269 -2.05 -7.35 5.65
N ILE A 270 -0.95 -7.47 6.39
CA ILE A 270 -0.98 -7.79 7.83
C ILE A 270 -1.66 -6.65 8.58
N ILE A 271 -1.24 -5.41 8.30
CA ILE A 271 -1.79 -4.21 8.92
C ILE A 271 -3.27 -4.07 8.56
N TYR A 272 -3.64 -4.20 7.29
CA TYR A 272 -5.04 -4.17 6.86
C TYR A 272 -5.91 -5.15 7.64
N ARG A 273 -5.48 -6.41 7.71
CA ARG A 273 -6.26 -7.45 8.40
C ARG A 273 -6.35 -7.17 9.89
N TYR A 274 -5.25 -6.72 10.50
CA TYR A 274 -5.21 -6.42 11.92
C TYR A 274 -6.16 -5.27 12.27
N THR A 275 -6.04 -4.14 11.57
CA THR A 275 -6.87 -2.96 11.82
C THR A 275 -8.34 -3.26 11.51
N GLU A 276 -8.63 -3.96 10.42
CA GLU A 276 -10.02 -4.31 10.07
C GLU A 276 -10.67 -5.19 11.13
N LYS A 277 -9.94 -6.16 11.71
CA LYS A 277 -10.46 -6.98 12.81
C LYS A 277 -10.81 -6.15 14.04
N LYS A 278 -10.05 -5.08 14.29
CA LYS A 278 -10.19 -4.22 15.45
C LYS A 278 -11.20 -3.09 15.26
N THR A 279 -11.42 -2.61 14.03
CA THR A 279 -12.31 -1.46 13.75
C THR A 279 -13.51 -1.75 12.86
N ASN A 280 -13.56 -2.94 12.24
CA ASN A 280 -14.52 -3.32 11.20
C ASN A 280 -14.54 -2.39 9.97
N ASN A 281 -13.47 -1.62 9.74
CA ASN A 281 -13.33 -0.76 8.58
C ASN A 281 -11.93 -0.87 7.95
N ILE A 282 -11.83 -0.54 6.66
CA ILE A 282 -10.55 -0.60 5.92
C ILE A 282 -9.67 0.64 6.13
N TRP A 283 -10.26 1.73 6.62
CA TRP A 283 -9.70 3.07 6.56
C TRP A 283 -8.47 3.26 7.44
N LEU A 284 -8.48 2.70 8.65
CA LEU A 284 -7.33 2.82 9.55
C LEU A 284 -6.06 2.24 8.91
N GLY A 285 -6.18 1.02 8.36
CA GLY A 285 -5.07 0.36 7.68
C GLY A 285 -4.66 1.05 6.38
N ALA A 286 -5.63 1.49 5.56
CA ALA A 286 -5.37 2.22 4.32
C ALA A 286 -4.61 3.53 4.57
N LEU A 287 -5.12 4.36 5.50
CA LEU A 287 -4.52 5.65 5.82
C LEU A 287 -3.15 5.46 6.49
N PHE A 288 -3.02 4.54 7.45
CA PHE A 288 -1.75 4.26 8.08
C PHE A 288 -0.69 3.81 7.05
N ASN A 289 -1.00 2.81 6.22
CA ASN A 289 -0.06 2.33 5.20
C ASN A 289 0.31 3.43 4.20
N SER A 290 -0.64 4.29 3.82
CA SER A 290 -0.35 5.45 2.97
C SER A 290 0.64 6.41 3.60
N ILE A 291 0.49 6.77 4.88
CA ILE A 291 1.42 7.65 5.58
C ILE A 291 2.79 6.98 5.73
N TRP A 292 2.79 5.75 6.23
CA TRP A 292 3.97 5.01 6.63
C TRP A 292 4.90 4.69 5.45
N PHE A 293 4.35 4.12 4.37
CA PHE A 293 5.15 3.74 3.21
C PHE A 293 5.47 4.92 2.29
N THR A 294 4.63 5.95 2.24
CA THR A 294 5.02 7.19 1.56
C THR A 294 6.20 7.86 2.27
N THR A 295 6.17 7.89 3.60
CA THR A 295 7.30 8.42 4.39
C THR A 295 8.57 7.63 4.08
N ALA A 296 8.51 6.30 4.06
CA ALA A 296 9.64 5.46 3.67
C ALA A 296 10.13 5.80 2.25
N LEU A 297 9.23 5.88 1.27
CA LEU A 297 9.59 6.18 -0.12
C LEU A 297 10.30 7.53 -0.24
N VAL A 298 9.71 8.59 0.31
CA VAL A 298 10.25 9.96 0.22
C VAL A 298 11.56 10.10 1.00
N CYS A 299 11.71 9.41 2.13
CA CYS A 299 12.90 9.54 2.97
C CYS A 299 14.11 8.79 2.41
N ASN A 300 13.90 7.70 1.67
CA ASN A 300 14.95 6.88 1.07
C ASN A 300 15.29 7.26 -0.38
N THR A 301 14.63 8.26 -0.96
CA THR A 301 14.85 8.70 -2.34
C THR A 301 15.54 10.06 -2.40
N ARG A 302 16.27 10.29 -3.50
CA ARG A 302 16.97 11.55 -3.75
C ARG A 302 15.98 12.63 -4.19
N TYR A 303 16.16 13.84 -3.66
CA TYR A 303 15.45 15.04 -4.09
C TYR A 303 16.39 15.98 -4.88
N ILE A 304 15.81 16.70 -5.84
CA ILE A 304 16.54 17.57 -6.78
C ILE A 304 16.32 19.06 -6.45
N TYR A 305 15.19 19.40 -5.82
CA TYR A 305 14.86 20.77 -5.39
C TYR A 305 14.87 20.92 -3.86
N SER A 306 14.87 22.18 -3.39
CA SER A 306 14.78 22.49 -1.96
C SER A 306 13.52 21.90 -1.32
N MET A 307 13.65 21.43 -0.07
CA MET A 307 12.56 20.78 0.67
C MET A 307 11.41 21.74 1.02
N VAL A 308 11.64 23.05 0.92
CA VAL A 308 10.67 24.13 1.13
C VAL A 308 10.37 24.75 -0.24
N LEU A 309 9.08 24.97 -0.55
CA LEU A 309 8.70 25.85 -1.65
C LEU A 309 9.17 27.25 -1.27
N VAL A 310 10.27 27.69 -1.86
CA VAL A 310 10.63 29.10 -1.81
C VAL A 310 9.62 29.80 -2.70
N GLY A 311 8.73 30.57 -2.08
CA GLY A 311 7.82 31.48 -2.78
C GLY A 311 8.58 32.64 -3.41
#